data_AF-A0A7Y3U9H1-F1
#
_entry.id   AF-A0A7Y3U9H1-F1
#
_cell.length_a   1.000
_cell.length_b   1.000
_cell.length_c   1.000
_cell.angle_alpha   90.00
_cell.angle_beta   90.00
_cell.angle_gamma   90.00
#
_symmetry.space_group_name_H-M   'P 1'
#
loop_
_entity.id
_entity.type
_entity.pdbx_description
1 polymer ?
#
loop_
_entity_poly.entity_id
_entity_poly.type
_entity_poly.pdbx_seq_one_letter_code
_entity_poly.pdbx_strand_id
1 'polypeptide(L)'
;MSRTAHTRTQTAQQAGAPSPNGDNGNGRDSRGRFTTGNSGGPGNPYAQQVGRLRTAMMEAVTEQDLREVVEKLVRLAKYGDVPSIRMLLDRLLGRPVEADLIERIERLEAALSGKADGTGDQTA
;
A
#
# COMPACT_ATOMS: atom_id res chain seq x y z
N MET A 1 -60.12 36.19 13.16
CA MET A 1 -58.84 36.93 13.26
C MET A 1 -58.30 36.62 14.65
N SER A 2 -57.16 35.97 14.92
CA SER A 2 -55.91 35.82 14.20
C SER A 2 -55.19 34.57 14.70
N ARG A 3 -54.46 33.88 13.82
CA ARG A 3 -53.62 32.72 14.15
C ARG A 3 -52.29 33.22 14.71
N THR A 4 -51.94 32.81 15.94
CA THR A 4 -50.61 33.04 16.52
C THR A 4 -49.61 32.09 15.86
N ALA A 5 -48.80 32.63 14.94
CA ALA A 5 -47.69 31.93 14.32
C ALA A 5 -46.64 31.58 15.38
N HIS A 6 -46.43 30.28 15.61
CA HIS A 6 -45.26 29.79 16.32
C HIS A 6 -44.11 29.73 15.32
N THR A 7 -43.17 30.68 15.43
CA THR A 7 -41.93 30.66 14.67
C THR A 7 -41.08 29.50 15.17
N ARG A 8 -41.05 28.41 14.39
CA ARG A 8 -40.13 27.30 14.58
C ARG A 8 -38.73 27.79 14.21
N THR A 9 -37.94 28.19 15.20
CA THR A 9 -36.48 28.28 15.04
C THR A 9 -35.99 26.89 14.66
N GLN A 10 -35.76 26.65 13.37
CA GLN A 10 -35.01 25.51 12.89
C GLN A 10 -33.55 25.72 13.29
N THR A 11 -33.17 25.27 14.48
CA THR A 11 -31.80 24.78 14.68
C THR A 11 -31.66 23.58 13.75
N ALA A 12 -30.98 23.77 12.62
CA ALA A 12 -30.60 22.71 11.71
C ALA A 12 -29.56 21.82 12.38
N GLN A 13 -30.02 21.01 13.32
CA GLN A 13 -29.32 19.84 13.82
C GLN A 13 -29.59 18.73 12.80
N GLN A 14 -28.68 18.54 11.85
CA GLN A 14 -28.71 17.40 10.93
C GLN A 14 -27.35 16.71 10.86
N ALA A 15 -27.46 15.39 10.85
CA ALA A 15 -26.45 14.40 11.18
C ALA A 15 -25.65 13.92 9.96
N GLY A 16 -24.46 13.39 10.23
CA GLY A 16 -23.72 12.47 9.37
C GLY A 16 -22.72 11.72 10.25
N ALA A 17 -22.65 10.40 10.15
CA ALA A 17 -21.92 9.55 11.09
C ALA A 17 -20.42 9.41 10.73
N PRO A 18 -19.48 9.82 11.59
CA PRO A 18 -18.10 9.37 11.58
C PRO A 18 -17.87 8.28 12.65
N SER A 19 -16.92 7.38 12.37
CA SER A 19 -16.83 6.00 12.90
C SER A 19 -15.35 5.55 12.94
N PRO A 20 -14.97 4.40 13.56
CA PRO A 20 -15.43 3.80 14.82
C PRO A 20 -14.32 3.76 15.88
N ASN A 21 -13.13 4.32 15.61
CA ASN A 21 -12.03 4.41 16.57
C ASN A 21 -11.64 5.88 16.79
N GLY A 22 -12.12 6.40 17.92
CA GLY A 22 -11.91 7.76 18.42
C GLY A 22 -13.17 8.62 18.36
N ASP A 23 -13.32 9.52 19.32
CA ASP A 23 -14.39 10.52 19.31
C ASP A 23 -14.23 11.42 18.09
N ASN A 24 -15.33 11.97 17.58
CA ASN A 24 -15.33 12.96 16.49
C ASN A 24 -14.79 14.33 16.94
N GLY A 25 -13.85 14.34 17.89
CA GLY A 25 -13.34 15.48 18.62
C GLY A 25 -12.68 16.56 17.75
N ASN A 26 -12.31 17.65 18.43
CA ASN A 26 -11.79 18.90 17.89
C ASN A 26 -10.64 18.67 16.89
N GLY A 27 -10.97 18.63 15.60
CA GLY A 27 -10.01 18.40 14.52
C GLY A 27 -10.52 17.56 13.37
N ARG A 28 -11.77 17.07 13.40
CA ARG A 28 -12.42 16.42 12.26
C ARG A 28 -13.68 17.16 11.80
N ASP A 29 -13.94 17.18 10.50
CA ASP A 29 -15.16 17.75 9.91
C ASP A 29 -16.36 16.80 10.05
N SER A 30 -17.55 17.26 9.64
CA SER A 30 -18.79 16.46 9.66
C SER A 30 -18.76 15.23 8.75
N ARG A 31 -17.73 15.08 7.92
CA ARG A 31 -17.45 13.91 7.08
C ARG A 31 -16.31 13.04 7.64
N GLY A 32 -15.86 13.30 8.87
CA GLY A 32 -14.80 12.55 9.56
C GLY A 32 -13.38 12.84 9.08
N ARG A 33 -13.18 13.85 8.22
CA ARG A 33 -11.89 14.22 7.65
C ARG A 33 -11.12 15.12 8.60
N PHE A 34 -9.80 15.02 8.63
CA PHE A 34 -8.98 15.93 9.40
C PHE A 34 -9.11 17.38 8.89
N THR A 35 -9.36 18.32 9.79
CA THR A 35 -9.39 19.75 9.48
C THR A 35 -7.97 20.33 9.45
N THR A 36 -7.80 21.45 8.77
CA THR A 36 -6.54 22.22 8.83
C THR A 36 -6.22 22.57 10.28
N GLY A 37 -4.95 22.38 10.69
CA GLY A 37 -4.52 22.58 12.07
C GLY A 37 -4.83 21.44 13.03
N ASN A 38 -5.26 20.26 12.55
CA ASN A 38 -5.38 19.08 13.40
C ASN A 38 -4.01 18.71 14.02
N SER A 39 -3.99 18.54 15.34
CA SER A 39 -2.80 18.22 16.15
C SER A 39 -2.21 16.82 15.89
N GLY A 40 -2.89 15.99 15.09
CA GLY A 40 -2.62 14.57 14.95
C GLY A 40 -3.16 13.76 16.14
N GLY A 41 -2.93 12.45 16.08
CA GLY A 41 -3.13 11.57 17.24
C GLY A 41 -2.01 11.72 18.27
N PRO A 42 -2.14 11.12 19.46
CA PRO A 42 -1.18 11.24 20.57
C PRO A 42 0.24 10.69 20.28
N GLY A 43 0.48 10.16 19.08
CA GLY A 43 1.74 9.52 18.70
C GLY A 43 1.90 8.13 19.31
N ASN A 44 2.99 7.44 18.95
CA ASN A 44 3.36 6.18 19.58
C ASN A 44 4.07 6.50 20.91
N PRO A 45 3.57 6.02 22.08
CA PRO A 45 4.21 6.28 23.37
C PRO A 45 5.65 5.74 23.45
N TYR A 46 5.99 4.75 22.62
CA TYR A 46 7.32 4.15 22.54
C TYR A 46 8.17 4.73 21.39
N ALA A 47 7.74 5.80 20.72
CA ALA A 47 8.46 6.35 19.57
C ALA A 47 9.94 6.63 19.88
N GLN A 48 10.21 7.20 21.04
CA GLN A 48 11.57 7.50 21.48
C GLN A 48 12.38 6.22 21.73
N GLN A 49 11.80 5.24 22.42
CA GLN A 49 12.46 3.96 22.71
C GLN A 49 12.77 3.20 21.41
N VAL A 50 11.82 3.12 20.49
CA VAL A 50 12.00 2.51 19.17
C VAL A 50 13.09 3.25 18.38
N GLY A 51 13.13 4.58 18.44
CA GLY A 51 14.20 5.37 17.83
C GLY A 51 15.58 4.95 18.34
N ARG A 52 15.76 4.86 19.65
CA ARG A 52 17.03 4.42 20.26
C ARG A 52 17.42 3.01 19.85
N LEU A 53 16.47 2.07 19.84
CA LEU A 53 16.72 0.69 19.41
C LEU A 53 17.14 0.61 17.93
N ARG A 54 16.50 1.41 17.06
CA ARG A 54 16.88 1.49 15.64
C ARG A 54 18.28 2.05 15.47
N THR A 55 18.63 3.11 16.20
CA THR A 55 19.99 3.68 16.18
C THR A 55 21.01 2.62 16.58
N ALA A 56 20.82 1.98 17.74
CA ALA A 56 21.72 0.95 18.22
C ALA A 56 21.86 -0.23 17.24
N MET A 57 20.76 -0.65 16.60
CA MET A 57 20.79 -1.70 15.59
C MET A 57 21.60 -1.30 14.36
N MET A 58 21.43 -0.07 13.86
CA MET A 58 22.18 0.43 12.70
C MET A 58 23.66 0.64 13.00
N GLU A 59 24.01 0.99 14.24
CA GLU A 59 25.40 1.08 14.70
C GLU A 59 26.06 -0.29 14.87
N ALA A 60 25.29 -1.31 15.26
CA ALA A 60 25.81 -2.66 15.50
C ALA A 60 26.03 -3.46 14.21
N VAL A 61 25.25 -3.22 13.17
CA VAL A 61 25.34 -3.98 11.91
C VAL A 61 26.41 -3.39 11.01
N THR A 62 27.45 -4.17 10.70
CA THR A 62 28.50 -3.78 9.76
C THR A 62 28.17 -4.22 8.32
N GLU A 63 28.90 -3.66 7.35
CA GLU A 63 28.82 -4.11 5.95
C GLU A 63 29.20 -5.59 5.78
N GLN A 64 30.13 -6.08 6.60
CA GLN A 64 30.58 -7.47 6.56
C GLN A 64 29.49 -8.42 7.07
N ASP A 65 28.83 -8.07 8.18
CA ASP A 65 27.70 -8.84 8.70
C ASP A 65 26.58 -8.95 7.64
N LEU A 66 26.29 -7.83 6.97
CA LEU A 66 25.29 -7.80 5.92
C LEU A 66 25.68 -8.70 4.74
N ARG A 67 26.96 -8.68 4.33
CA ARG A 67 27.47 -9.55 3.26
C ARG A 67 27.30 -11.03 3.61
N GLU A 68 27.66 -11.44 4.82
CA GLU A 68 27.55 -12.82 5.27
C GLU A 68 26.09 -13.32 5.33
N VAL A 69 25.17 -12.45 5.78
CA VAL A 69 23.73 -12.73 5.77
C VAL A 69 23.22 -12.89 4.33
N VAL A 70 23.61 -12.00 3.41
CA VAL A 70 23.22 -12.08 2.00
C VAL A 70 23.80 -13.32 1.32
N GLU A 71 25.04 -13.71 1.63
CA GLU A 71 25.62 -14.96 1.12
C GLU A 71 24.83 -16.20 1.60
N LYS A 72 24.43 -16.22 2.88
CA LYS A 72 23.56 -17.28 3.39
C LYS A 72 22.20 -17.28 2.69
N LEU A 73 21.61 -16.11 2.46
CA LEU A 73 20.36 -15.96 1.73
C LEU A 73 20.45 -16.52 0.31
N VAL A 74 21.53 -16.19 -0.42
CA VAL A 74 21.80 -16.72 -1.77
C VAL A 74 21.93 -18.24 -1.74
N ARG A 75 22.62 -18.81 -0.75
CA ARG A 75 22.72 -20.27 -0.59
C ARG A 75 21.33 -20.89 -0.40
N LEU A 76 20.52 -20.38 0.51
CA LEU A 76 19.16 -20.90 0.76
C LEU A 76 18.29 -20.82 -0.50
N ALA A 77 18.34 -19.69 -1.21
CA ALA A 77 17.62 -19.53 -2.47
C ALA A 77 18.05 -20.55 -3.53
N LYS A 78 19.37 -20.79 -3.68
CA LYS A 78 19.89 -21.82 -4.59
C LYS A 78 19.46 -23.25 -4.22
N TYR A 79 19.20 -23.50 -2.93
CA TYR A 79 18.65 -24.77 -2.44
C TYR A 79 17.13 -24.90 -2.64
N GLY A 80 16.46 -23.89 -3.20
CA GLY A 80 15.02 -23.92 -3.48
C GLY A 80 14.14 -23.34 -2.38
N ASP A 81 14.70 -22.64 -1.39
CA ASP A 81 13.90 -21.94 -0.38
C ASP A 81 13.13 -20.77 -1.03
N VAL A 82 11.84 -20.98 -1.29
CA VAL A 82 10.96 -20.04 -1.99
C VAL A 82 10.92 -18.64 -1.33
N PRO A 83 10.83 -18.52 0.01
CA PRO A 83 10.93 -17.21 0.68
C PRO A 83 12.24 -16.48 0.39
N SER A 84 13.38 -17.17 0.43
CA SER A 84 14.69 -16.57 0.11
C SER A 84 14.80 -16.16 -1.35
N ILE A 85 14.30 -16.99 -2.28
CA ILE A 85 14.23 -16.66 -3.71
C ILE A 85 13.41 -15.38 -3.90
N ARG A 86 12.21 -15.34 -3.32
CA ARG A 86 11.34 -14.16 -3.39
C ARG A 86 12.03 -12.92 -2.83
N MET A 87 12.66 -13.02 -1.66
CA MET A 87 13.34 -11.87 -1.04
C MET A 87 14.49 -11.35 -1.91
N LEU A 88 15.26 -12.23 -2.56
CA LEU A 88 16.30 -11.80 -3.51
C LEU A 88 15.70 -11.11 -4.74
N LEU A 89 14.67 -11.69 -5.35
CA LEU A 89 14.03 -11.10 -6.54
C LEU A 89 13.38 -9.75 -6.23
N ASP A 90 12.62 -9.66 -5.14
CA ASP A 90 11.94 -8.43 -4.69
C ASP A 90 12.94 -7.29 -4.41
N ARG A 91 14.18 -7.61 -3.97
CA ARG A 91 15.21 -6.61 -3.64
C ARG A 91 16.16 -6.28 -4.80
N LEU A 92 16.38 -7.21 -5.73
CA LEU A 92 17.26 -6.99 -6.89
C LEU A 92 16.52 -6.41 -8.09
N LEU A 93 15.33 -6.91 -8.38
CA LEU A 93 14.53 -6.51 -9.55
C LEU A 93 13.40 -5.55 -9.17
N GLY A 94 13.13 -5.39 -7.87
CA GLY A 94 11.98 -4.64 -7.38
C GLY A 94 10.70 -5.46 -7.44
N ARG A 95 9.58 -4.85 -7.00
CA ARG A 95 8.27 -5.45 -7.25
C ARG A 95 7.93 -5.26 -8.72
N PRO A 96 7.44 -6.29 -9.42
CA PRO A 96 6.86 -6.12 -10.74
C PRO A 96 5.81 -5.02 -10.69
N VAL A 97 5.97 -3.98 -11.51
CA VAL A 97 4.99 -2.90 -11.63
C VAL A 97 3.85 -3.39 -12.53
N GLU A 98 2.60 -3.01 -12.24
CA GLU A 98 1.44 -3.44 -13.03
C GLU A 98 1.57 -3.11 -14.53
N ALA A 99 2.27 -2.02 -14.87
CA ALA A 99 2.56 -1.65 -16.26
C ALA A 99 3.43 -2.70 -16.98
N ASP A 100 4.46 -3.25 -16.31
CA ASP A 100 5.33 -4.28 -16.89
C ASP A 100 4.55 -5.57 -17.17
N LEU A 101 3.51 -5.84 -16.36
CA LEU A 101 2.64 -6.99 -16.54
C LEU A 101 1.73 -6.81 -17.75
N ILE A 102 1.15 -5.62 -17.94
CA ILE A 102 0.31 -5.31 -19.11
C ILE A 102 1.13 -5.44 -20.40
N GLU A 103 2.31 -4.80 -20.46
CA GLU A 103 3.19 -4.87 -21.64
C GLU A 103 3.64 -6.32 -21.95
N ARG A 104 3.86 -7.12 -20.90
CA ARG A 104 4.21 -8.54 -21.05
C ARG A 104 3.04 -9.36 -21.58
N ILE A 105 1.81 -9.10 -21.12
CA ILE A 105 0.58 -9.77 -21.58
C ILE A 105 0.35 -9.46 -23.06
N GLU A 106 0.40 -8.18 -23.45
CA GLU A 106 0.24 -7.76 -24.85
C GLU A 106 1.26 -8.44 -25.78
N ARG A 107 2.53 -8.53 -25.35
CA ARG A 107 3.57 -9.26 -26.10
C ARG A 107 3.27 -10.75 -26.25
N LEU A 108 2.74 -11.40 -25.21
CA LEU A 108 2.39 -12.82 -25.25
C LEU A 108 1.17 -13.08 -26.15
N GLU A 109 0.17 -12.20 -26.14
CA GLU A 109 -0.99 -12.27 -27.03
C GLU A 109 -0.61 -12.07 -28.51
N ALA A 110 0.30 -11.15 -28.79
CA ALA A 110 0.86 -10.97 -30.13
C ALA A 110 1.64 -12.21 -30.61
N ALA A 111 2.42 -12.84 -29.71
CA ALA A 111 3.17 -14.05 -30.05
C ALA A 111 2.27 -15.28 -30.28
N LEU A 112 1.15 -15.38 -29.56
CA LEU A 112 0.15 -16.44 -29.74
C LEU A 112 -0.71 -16.24 -30.99
N SER A 113 -1.03 -15.00 -31.35
CA SER A 113 -1.79 -14.69 -32.56
C SER A 113 -0.94 -14.77 -33.84
N GLY A 114 0.39 -14.67 -33.75
CA GLY A 114 1.33 -14.80 -34.87
C GLY A 114 1.58 -16.20 -35.44
N LYS A 115 0.71 -17.19 -35.20
CA LYS A 115 0.84 -18.53 -35.79
C LYS A 115 -0.51 -19.16 -36.14
N ALA A 116 -1.25 -18.53 -37.04
CA ALA A 116 -2.36 -19.16 -37.75
C ALA A 116 -2.62 -18.58 -39.16
N ASP A 117 -1.62 -18.00 -39.82
CA ASP A 117 -1.81 -17.49 -41.18
C ASP A 117 -1.27 -18.48 -42.23
N GLY A 118 -2.21 -19.29 -42.74
CA GLY A 118 -2.31 -19.58 -44.17
C GLY A 118 -1.37 -20.64 -44.73
N THR A 119 -1.66 -21.92 -44.55
CA THR A 119 -1.25 -22.95 -45.52
C THR A 119 -2.45 -23.80 -45.92
N GLY A 120 -2.82 -23.67 -47.20
CA GLY A 120 -3.67 -24.61 -47.94
C GLY A 120 -5.14 -24.22 -47.98
N ASP A 121 -5.60 -23.63 -49.09
CA ASP A 121 -6.32 -24.40 -50.11
C ASP A 121 -6.68 -23.48 -51.30
N GLN A 122 -5.91 -23.58 -52.38
CA GLN A 122 -6.38 -23.21 -53.73
C GLN A 122 -6.55 -24.51 -54.49
N THR A 123 -7.76 -25.05 -54.43
CA THR A 123 -8.26 -26.06 -55.36
C THR A 123 -9.62 -25.61 -55.90
N ALA A 124 -9.62 -25.10 -57.13
CA ALA A 124 -10.69 -25.21 -58.15
C ALA A 124 -10.33 -24.31 -59.35
#